data_AF-A0A7J2QZH8-F1
#
_entry.id   AF-A0A7J2QZH8-F1
#
_cell.length_a   1.000
_cell.length_b   1.000
_cell.length_c   1.000
_cell.angle_alpha   90.00
_cell.angle_beta   90.00
_cell.angle_gamma   90.00
#
_symmetry.space_group_name_H-M   'P 1'
#
loop_
_entity.id
_entity.type
_entity.pdbx_description
1 polymer ?
#
loop_
_entity_poly.entity_id
_entity_poly.type
_entity_poly.pdbx_seq_one_letter_code
_entity_poly.pdbx_strand_id
1 'polypeptide(L)'
;MTKEGRLKEEYLKERGFTKAKGYAINTQEMNPNDCDEIFFEGNNLQKAIQDYVREVKEYWIYEPSDGEQLFEDIDEAIDYVEEVSDVSFDKFKKIRKAKQKRGSE
;
A
#
# COMPACT_ATOMS: atom_id res chain seq x y z
N MET A 1 -1.07 14.75 9.99
CA MET A 1 -1.84 13.48 10.04
C MET A 1 -3.10 13.68 10.86
N THR A 2 -4.27 13.42 10.28
CA THR A 2 -5.58 13.63 10.93
C THR A 2 -5.91 12.50 11.90
N LYS A 3 -6.88 12.70 12.80
CA LYS A 3 -7.38 11.62 13.68
C LYS A 3 -7.93 10.44 12.88
N GLU A 4 -8.58 10.72 11.75
CA GLU A 4 -9.10 9.70 10.85
C GLU A 4 -7.98 8.93 10.15
N GLY A 5 -6.94 9.61 9.65
CA GLY A 5 -5.77 8.94 9.07
C GLY A 5 -5.11 7.98 10.05
N ARG A 6 -5.00 8.33 11.33
CA ARG A 6 -4.48 7.41 12.36
C ARG A 6 -5.36 6.17 12.55
N LEU A 7 -6.69 6.34 12.55
CA LEU A 7 -7.61 5.21 12.66
C LEU A 7 -7.54 4.28 11.44
N LYS A 8 -7.41 4.85 10.24
CA LYS A 8 -7.20 4.11 8.99
C LYS A 8 -5.90 3.28 9.07
N GLU A 9 -4.82 3.87 9.56
CA GLU A 9 -3.56 3.14 9.76
C GLU A 9 -3.67 1.99 10.77
N GLU A 10 -4.30 2.24 11.91
CA GLU A 10 -4.52 1.20 12.94
C GLU A 10 -5.35 0.05 12.38
N TYR A 11 -6.39 0.37 11.61
CA TYR A 11 -7.28 -0.60 10.98
C TYR A 11 -6.54 -1.55 10.03
N LEU A 12 -5.68 -1.01 9.16
CA LEU A 12 -4.86 -1.79 8.23
C LEU A 12 -3.82 -2.65 8.97
N LYS A 13 -3.10 -2.06 9.94
CA LYS A 13 -2.09 -2.79 10.73
C LYS A 13 -2.67 -3.96 11.50
N GLU A 14 -3.87 -3.82 12.07
CA GLU A 14 -4.56 -4.93 12.77
C GLU A 14 -4.91 -6.10 11.84
N ARG A 15 -4.86 -5.90 10.52
CA ARG A 15 -5.15 -6.91 9.49
C ARG A 15 -3.91 -7.42 8.76
N GLY A 16 -2.73 -7.10 9.30
CA GLY A 16 -1.46 -7.60 8.77
C GLY A 16 -0.85 -6.74 7.68
N PHE A 17 -1.41 -5.56 7.38
CA PHE A 17 -0.75 -4.64 6.46
C PHE A 17 0.46 -3.99 7.13
N THR A 18 1.52 -3.79 6.34
CA THR A 18 2.72 -3.08 6.75
C THR A 18 2.95 -1.86 5.89
N LYS A 19 3.67 -0.86 6.42
CA LYS A 19 4.09 0.32 5.67
C LYS A 19 5.53 0.15 5.22
N ALA A 20 5.82 0.51 3.98
CA ALA A 20 7.15 0.50 3.41
C ALA A 20 7.43 1.77 2.61
N LYS A 21 8.70 1.91 2.17
CA LYS A 21 9.20 2.98 1.31
C LYS A 21 10.08 2.36 0.25
N GLY A 22 10.15 2.95 -0.93
CA GLY A 22 10.89 2.36 -2.04
C GLY A 22 10.68 3.10 -3.34
N TYR A 23 10.64 2.33 -4.42
CA TYR A 23 10.54 2.86 -5.77
C TYR A 23 9.45 2.13 -6.53
N ALA A 24 8.66 2.87 -7.30
CA ALA A 24 7.75 2.32 -8.30
C ALA A 24 8.41 2.46 -9.67
N ILE A 25 8.33 1.41 -10.48
CA ILE A 25 8.87 1.35 -11.84
C ILE A 25 7.69 1.21 -12.81
N ASN A 26 7.59 2.12 -13.77
CA ASN A 26 6.58 2.01 -14.82
C ASN A 26 7.04 1.03 -15.90
N THR A 27 6.69 -0.24 -15.73
CA THR A 27 7.08 -1.31 -16.66
C THR A 27 6.40 -1.18 -18.03
N GLN A 28 5.23 -0.54 -18.11
CA GLN A 28 4.51 -0.35 -19.37
C GLN A 28 5.18 0.70 -20.26
N GLU A 29 5.56 1.84 -19.69
CA GLU A 29 6.35 2.84 -20.44
C GLU A 29 7.76 2.35 -20.76
N MET A 30 8.30 1.50 -19.90
CA MET A 30 9.59 0.86 -20.11
C MET A 30 9.54 -0.20 -21.23
N ASN A 31 8.40 -0.89 -21.39
CA ASN A 31 8.16 -1.93 -22.41
C ASN A 31 6.89 -1.71 -23.26
N PRO A 32 6.81 -0.63 -24.05
CA PRO A 32 5.57 -0.27 -24.73
C PRO A 32 5.15 -1.29 -25.81
N ASN A 33 6.09 -2.11 -26.29
CA ASN A 33 5.86 -3.12 -27.33
C ASN A 33 5.71 -4.54 -26.76
N ASP A 34 5.72 -4.70 -25.43
CA ASP A 34 5.67 -6.01 -24.76
C ASP A 34 6.72 -7.00 -25.29
N CYS A 35 7.95 -6.49 -25.51
CA CYS A 35 9.06 -7.31 -25.95
C CYS A 35 9.49 -8.28 -24.84
N ASP A 36 9.96 -9.48 -25.22
CA ASP A 36 10.53 -10.45 -24.27
C ASP A 36 11.74 -9.88 -23.51
N GLU A 37 12.56 -9.08 -24.20
CA GLU A 37 13.75 -8.44 -23.64
C GLU A 37 13.87 -6.98 -24.09
N ILE A 38 14.37 -6.13 -23.19
CA ILE A 38 14.63 -4.71 -23.43
C ILE A 38 16.06 -4.41 -23.04
N PHE A 39 16.80 -3.82 -23.97
CA PHE A 39 18.17 -3.40 -23.75
C PHE A 39 18.21 -1.89 -23.52
N PHE A 40 18.75 -1.48 -22.37
CA PHE A 40 18.93 -0.07 -22.04
C PHE A 40 20.38 0.35 -22.28
N GLU A 41 20.56 1.48 -22.96
CA GLU A 41 21.87 2.09 -23.12
C GLU A 41 22.28 2.82 -21.83
N GLY A 42 23.52 2.60 -21.38
CA GLY A 42 24.04 3.28 -20.20
C GLY A 42 25.17 2.53 -19.51
N ASN A 43 25.96 3.25 -18.71
CA ASN A 43 27.06 2.64 -17.95
C ASN A 43 26.61 2.04 -16.61
N ASN A 44 25.35 2.23 -16.21
CA ASN A 44 24.75 1.59 -15.04
C ASN A 44 23.22 1.56 -15.11
N LEU A 45 22.63 0.63 -14.36
CA LEU A 45 21.18 0.38 -14.33
C LEU A 45 20.38 1.61 -13.89
N GLN A 46 20.83 2.32 -12.85
CA GLN A 46 20.09 3.46 -12.29
C GLN A 46 19.85 4.56 -13.33
N LYS A 47 20.87 4.90 -14.14
CA LYS A 47 20.72 5.86 -15.24
C LYS A 47 19.83 5.32 -16.36
N ALA A 48 19.94 4.04 -16.66
CA ALA A 48 19.17 3.38 -17.73
C ALA A 48 17.65 3.41 -17.47
N ILE A 49 17.22 3.36 -16.20
CA ILE A 49 15.81 3.30 -15.83
C ILE A 49 15.26 4.59 -15.19
N GLN A 50 16.10 5.62 -15.01
CA GLN A 50 15.75 6.80 -14.19
C GLN A 50 14.45 7.49 -14.62
N ASP A 51 14.15 7.50 -15.92
CA ASP A 51 12.97 8.18 -16.46
C ASP A 51 11.67 7.40 -16.18
N TYR A 52 11.79 6.12 -15.81
CA TYR A 52 10.67 5.21 -15.53
C TYR A 52 10.50 4.92 -14.04
N VAL A 53 11.38 5.46 -13.20
CA VAL A 53 11.39 5.19 -11.76
C VAL A 53 10.99 6.44 -10.99
N ARG A 54 10.09 6.26 -10.01
CA ARG A 54 9.81 7.29 -9.01
C ARG A 54 10.00 6.78 -7.59
N GLU A 55 10.45 7.66 -6.72
CA GLU A 55 10.48 7.39 -5.28
C GLU A 55 9.05 7.39 -4.72
N VAL A 56 8.74 6.36 -3.94
CA VAL A 56 7.48 6.20 -3.23
C VAL A 56 7.77 6.38 -1.74
N LYS A 57 7.29 7.51 -1.20
CA LYS A 57 7.57 7.93 0.18
C LYS A 57 6.93 7.03 1.22
N GLU A 58 5.80 6.42 0.88
CA GLU A 58 5.04 5.51 1.73
C GLU A 58 4.10 4.70 0.83
N TYR A 59 4.04 3.39 1.03
CA TYR A 59 3.03 2.49 0.46
C TYR A 59 2.72 1.37 1.46
N TRP A 60 1.63 0.66 1.22
CA TRP A 60 1.10 -0.41 2.04
C TRP A 60 1.31 -1.76 1.37
N ILE A 61 1.76 -2.74 2.16
CA ILE A 61 2.01 -4.11 1.71
C ILE A 61 1.11 -5.06 2.50
N TYR A 62 0.46 -5.97 1.79
CA TYR A 62 -0.21 -7.14 2.35
C TYR A 62 0.27 -8.39 1.64
N GLU A 63 0.76 -9.38 2.40
CA GLU A 63 1.33 -10.63 1.89
C GLU A 63 0.44 -11.83 2.24
N PRO A 64 -0.70 -12.03 1.56
CA PRO A 64 -1.47 -13.27 1.68
C PRO A 64 -0.73 -14.43 0.97
N SER A 65 -1.19 -15.67 1.20
CA SER A 65 -0.59 -16.87 0.59
C SER A 65 -0.57 -16.86 -0.95
N ASP A 66 -1.50 -16.13 -1.55
CA ASP A 66 -1.79 -16.17 -2.98
C ASP A 66 -1.10 -15.05 -3.78
N GLY A 67 -0.30 -14.20 -3.11
CA GLY A 67 0.53 -13.18 -3.73
C GLY A 67 0.47 -11.82 -3.06
N GLU A 68 1.59 -11.09 -3.08
CA GLU A 68 1.73 -9.75 -2.49
C GLU A 68 0.78 -8.72 -3.15
N GLN A 69 0.16 -7.89 -2.33
CA GLN A 69 -0.67 -6.75 -2.73
C GLN A 69 -0.04 -5.44 -2.24
N LEU A 70 0.04 -4.46 -3.14
CA LEU A 70 0.67 -3.17 -2.90
C LEU A 70 -0.32 -2.03 -3.14
N PHE A 71 -0.39 -1.07 -2.22
CA PHE A 71 -1.29 0.08 -2.32
C PHE A 71 -0.56 1.36 -1.95
N GLU A 72 -0.58 2.37 -2.81
CA GLU A 72 0.01 3.68 -2.48
C GLU A 72 -0.97 4.58 -1.73
N ASP A 73 -2.27 4.42 -1.98
CA ASP A 73 -3.32 5.09 -1.22
C ASP A 73 -3.78 4.20 -0.05
N ILE A 74 -3.93 4.84 1.12
CA ILE A 74 -4.48 4.21 2.31
C ILE A 74 -5.96 3.84 2.13
N ASP A 75 -6.69 4.59 1.31
CA ASP A 75 -8.11 4.37 1.05
C ASP A 75 -8.31 3.19 0.11
N GLU A 76 -7.46 3.03 -0.91
CA GLU A 76 -7.43 1.81 -1.74
C GLU A 76 -7.11 0.55 -0.92
N ALA A 77 -6.15 0.64 0.01
CA ALA A 77 -5.84 -0.47 0.92
C ALA A 77 -7.03 -0.82 1.83
N ILE A 78 -7.82 0.17 2.25
CA ILE A 78 -9.03 -0.05 3.05
C ILE A 78 -10.11 -0.72 2.22
N ASP A 79 -10.36 -0.23 1.02
CA ASP A 79 -11.36 -0.78 0.12
C ASP A 79 -11.06 -2.26 -0.15
N TYR A 80 -9.81 -2.61 -0.44
CA TYR A 80 -9.37 -4.01 -0.56
C TYR A 80 -9.67 -4.83 0.70
N VAL A 81 -9.32 -4.30 1.87
CA VAL A 81 -9.61 -4.97 3.14
C VAL A 81 -11.11 -5.21 3.34
N GLU A 82 -11.96 -4.23 3.00
CA GLU A 82 -13.41 -4.35 3.15
C GLU A 82 -14.02 -5.38 2.19
N GLU A 83 -13.37 -5.64 1.04
CA GLU A 83 -13.74 -6.72 0.13
C GLU A 83 -13.38 -8.11 0.69
N VAL A 84 -12.28 -8.23 1.44
CA VAL A 84 -11.76 -9.53 1.91
C VAL A 84 -12.00 -9.82 3.41
N SER A 85 -12.60 -8.88 4.16
CA SER A 85 -12.76 -8.98 5.62
C SER A 85 -14.19 -8.72 6.11
N ASP A 86 -14.64 -9.50 7.10
CA ASP A 86 -15.97 -9.38 7.73
C ASP A 86 -16.16 -8.12 8.61
N VAL A 87 -15.09 -7.35 8.84
CA VAL A 87 -15.11 -6.20 9.73
C VAL A 87 -14.74 -4.95 8.96
N SER A 88 -15.75 -4.18 8.56
CA SER A 88 -15.58 -2.87 7.92
C SER A 88 -14.90 -1.83 8.82
N PHE A 89 -14.33 -0.80 8.21
CA PHE A 89 -13.72 0.35 8.87
C PHE A 89 -14.73 1.07 9.77
N ASP A 90 -15.98 1.18 9.34
CA ASP A 90 -17.06 1.73 10.15
C ASP A 90 -17.34 0.92 11.42
N LYS A 91 -17.36 -0.41 11.32
CA LYS A 91 -17.53 -1.31 12.46
C LYS A 91 -16.32 -1.20 13.40
N PHE A 92 -15.12 -1.14 12.86
CA PHE A 92 -13.89 -0.90 13.62
C PHE A 92 -13.93 0.41 14.41
N LYS A 93 -14.34 1.53 13.77
CA LYS A 93 -14.51 2.84 14.43
C LYS A 93 -15.46 2.75 15.63
N LYS A 94 -16.58 2.04 15.49
CA LYS A 94 -17.55 1.83 16.59
C LYS A 94 -16.93 1.05 17.75
N ILE A 95 -16.22 -0.05 17.45
CA ILE A 95 -15.54 -0.88 18.46
C ILE A 95 -14.48 -0.07 19.22
N ARG A 96 -13.66 0.71 18.51
CA ARG A 96 -12.61 1.55 19.13
C ARG A 96 -13.18 2.65 20.03
N LYS A 97 -14.25 3.33 19.61
CA LYS A 97 -14.95 4.31 20.45
C LYS A 97 -15.52 3.67 21.73
N ALA A 98 -16.09 2.47 21.63
CA ALA A 98 -16.62 1.75 22.79
C ALA A 98 -15.50 1.32 23.77
N LYS A 99 -14.35 0.86 23.25
CA LYS A 99 -13.17 0.50 24.08
C LYS A 99 -12.61 1.72 24.82
N GLN A 100 -12.52 2.88 24.16
CA GLN A 100 -12.03 4.11 24.82
C GLN A 100 -12.92 4.55 25.97
N LYS A 101 -14.26 4.46 25.83
CA LYS A 101 -15.18 4.80 26.92
C LYS A 101 -15.00 3.91 28.16
N ARG A 102 -14.78 2.60 27.97
CA ARG A 102 -14.62 1.63 29.07
C ARG A 102 -13.27 1.68 29.79
N GLY A 103 -12.23 2.23 29.17
CA GLY A 103 -10.92 2.43 29.80
C GLY A 103 -10.78 3.79 30.49
N SER A 104 -11.84 4.61 30.49
CA SER A 104 -11.89 5.94 31.11
C SER A 104 -12.76 5.95 32.39
N GLU A 105 -13.32 4.79 32.76
CA GLU A 105 -14.04 4.51 34.01
C GLU A 105 -13.14 3.66 34.92
#